data_AF-A0A958HNB2-F1
#
_entry.id   AF-A0A958HNB2-F1
#
_cell.length_a   1.000
_cell.length_b   1.000
_cell.length_c   1.000
_cell.angle_alpha   90.00
_cell.angle_beta   90.00
_cell.angle_gamma   90.00
#
_symmetry.space_group_name_H-M   'P 1'
#
loop_
_entity.id
_entity.type
_entity.pdbx_description
1 polymer ?
#
loop_
_entity_poly.entity_id
_entity_poly.type
_entity_poly.pdbx_seq_one_letter_code
_entity_poly.pdbx_strand_id
1 'polypeptide(L)'
;MNDDLSERPFRDEPVLVSTDGPGELEMPTDESWDEIGEDAPDSATVLDDWIIFPVIALGVLITTVFPVFLQQQLCLPVLNTLVIFPLFVWALRTGRSRRALTMTLFWAFCLAAAMLVLGLLLSEQATGAVQGVVEYRSQFIRWMADATPVTAAPALDGFNQLKELLIFAVATAVTAGLGGLFLLTMAINIVSVNAGSLISEATRPVQTLLFSWPVWNIVRLVGLILLAVALAEPLATGQLRPNALARWFRERRRLLLYGVLALLAGALLQIILSSLYRSMLESGLGLR
;
A
#
# COMPACT_ATOMS: atom_id res chain seq x y z
N MET A 1 55.49 0.35 35.97
CA MET A 1 54.40 -0.31 36.69
C MET A 1 53.86 -1.40 35.78
N ASN A 2 54.55 -2.54 35.80
CA ASN A 2 54.15 -3.80 35.19
C ASN A 2 53.60 -4.61 36.36
N ASP A 3 52.36 -5.07 36.27
CA ASP A 3 51.89 -6.13 37.14
C ASP A 3 50.83 -6.99 36.45
N ASP A 4 51.16 -8.27 36.41
CA ASP A 4 50.30 -9.40 36.77
C ASP A 4 49.34 -9.98 35.73
N LEU A 5 49.94 -10.68 34.75
CA LEU A 5 49.29 -11.78 34.04
C LEU A 5 49.47 -13.06 34.86
N SER A 6 48.52 -13.30 35.78
CA SER A 6 48.45 -14.53 36.56
C SER A 6 48.05 -15.72 35.68
N GLU A 7 48.93 -16.72 35.69
CA GLU A 7 48.83 -18.02 35.07
C GLU A 7 47.58 -18.77 35.55
N ARG A 8 46.73 -19.21 34.62
CA ARG A 8 45.71 -20.23 34.91
C ARG A 8 46.28 -21.59 34.53
N PRO A 9 46.31 -22.56 35.47
CA PRO A 9 46.77 -23.91 35.15
C PRO A 9 45.75 -24.61 34.23
N PHE A 10 46.27 -25.14 33.13
CA PHE A 10 45.58 -26.10 32.27
C PHE A 10 45.15 -27.29 33.13
N ARG A 11 43.83 -27.49 33.30
CA ARG A 11 43.27 -28.72 33.88
C ARG A 11 43.12 -29.73 32.75
N ASP A 12 43.91 -30.78 32.80
CA ASP A 12 43.72 -32.00 32.03
C ASP A 12 42.50 -32.74 32.59
N GLU A 13 41.33 -32.48 32.03
CA GLU A 13 40.17 -33.35 32.24
C GLU A 13 40.28 -34.55 31.30
N PRO A 14 40.19 -35.80 31.82
CA PRO A 14 40.20 -36.98 30.98
C PRO A 14 38.94 -37.01 30.13
N VAL A 15 39.13 -37.02 28.81
CA VAL A 15 38.09 -37.26 27.81
C VAL A 15 37.55 -38.67 28.02
N LEU A 16 36.39 -38.78 28.67
CA LEU A 16 35.62 -40.02 28.71
C LEU A 16 35.07 -40.29 27.31
N VAL A 17 35.75 -41.18 26.58
CA VAL A 17 35.25 -41.78 25.36
C VAL A 17 34.07 -42.67 25.76
N SER A 18 32.84 -42.16 25.57
CA SER A 18 31.65 -43.01 25.61
C SER A 18 31.79 -44.06 24.51
N THR A 19 31.80 -45.32 24.92
CA THR A 19 31.69 -46.50 24.05
C THR A 19 30.22 -46.94 23.97
N ASP A 20 29.30 -46.00 23.74
CA ASP A 20 27.97 -46.38 23.31
C ASP A 20 28.08 -46.93 21.89
N GLY A 21 27.69 -48.20 21.74
CA GLY A 21 27.75 -48.94 20.50
C GLY A 21 26.97 -48.24 19.37
N PRO A 22 27.10 -48.73 18.13
CA PRO A 22 26.35 -48.22 16.99
C PRO A 22 24.86 -48.47 17.24
N GLY A 23 24.19 -47.52 17.90
CA GLY A 23 22.75 -47.43 17.92
C GLY A 23 22.31 -47.39 16.47
N GLU A 24 21.50 -48.38 16.08
CA GLU A 24 20.78 -48.35 14.82
C GLU A 24 20.17 -46.96 14.68
N LEU A 25 20.71 -46.18 13.74
CA LEU A 25 20.06 -44.99 13.26
C LEU A 25 18.79 -45.48 12.57
N GLU A 26 17.72 -45.60 13.35
CA GLU A 26 16.36 -45.63 12.84
C GLU A 26 16.23 -44.37 11.99
N MET A 27 16.37 -44.55 10.66
CA MET A 27 16.09 -43.49 9.73
C MET A 27 14.62 -43.13 9.93
N PRO A 28 14.30 -41.88 10.29
CA PRO A 28 12.92 -41.45 10.37
C PRO A 28 12.32 -41.69 8.99
N THR A 29 11.39 -42.64 8.92
CA THR A 29 10.63 -42.96 7.72
C THR A 29 9.99 -41.68 7.20
N ASP A 30 10.09 -41.45 5.89
CA ASP A 30 9.79 -40.23 5.14
C ASP A 30 8.34 -39.68 5.22
N GLU A 31 7.57 -39.99 6.27
CA GLU A 31 6.14 -39.70 6.39
C GLU A 31 5.75 -38.68 7.48
N SER A 32 6.66 -38.06 8.24
CA SER A 32 6.26 -37.19 9.37
C SER A 32 6.68 -35.71 9.29
N TRP A 33 7.09 -35.20 8.12
CA TRP A 33 7.45 -33.77 7.98
C TRP A 33 6.26 -32.82 7.85
N ASP A 34 5.04 -33.33 7.74
CA ASP A 34 3.82 -32.51 7.65
C ASP A 34 3.26 -32.06 9.02
N GLU A 35 3.80 -32.53 10.16
CA GLU A 35 3.29 -32.19 11.49
C GLU A 35 4.18 -31.27 12.35
N ILE A 36 5.37 -30.87 11.87
CA ILE A 36 6.28 -29.99 12.63
C ILE A 36 6.14 -28.55 12.11
N GLY A 37 5.03 -27.90 12.44
CA GLY A 37 4.88 -26.48 12.10
C GLY A 37 3.63 -25.73 12.56
N GLU A 38 2.64 -26.36 13.20
CA GLU A 38 1.32 -25.73 13.41
C GLU A 38 0.95 -25.36 14.85
N ASP A 39 1.75 -25.73 15.87
CA ASP A 39 1.38 -25.51 17.29
C ASP A 39 2.46 -24.78 18.12
N ALA A 40 3.12 -23.77 17.55
CA ALA A 40 3.71 -22.74 18.41
C ALA A 40 2.53 -21.94 19.00
N PRO A 41 2.40 -21.83 20.35
CA PRO A 41 1.24 -21.18 20.97
C PRO A 41 1.06 -19.82 20.35
N ASP A 42 -0.10 -19.66 19.73
CA ASP A 42 -0.57 -18.50 19.00
C ASP A 42 -0.67 -17.35 19.99
N SER A 43 0.49 -16.76 20.32
CA SER A 43 0.55 -15.57 21.15
C SER A 43 -0.14 -14.50 20.32
N ALA A 44 -1.45 -14.33 20.59
CA ALA A 44 -2.35 -13.42 19.92
C ALA A 44 -1.63 -12.10 19.79
N THR A 45 -1.06 -11.89 18.61
CA THR A 45 -0.12 -10.80 18.41
C THR A 45 -1.03 -9.60 18.21
N VAL A 46 -0.67 -8.43 18.75
CA VAL A 46 -1.58 -7.27 18.67
C VAL A 46 -2.04 -7.00 17.23
N LEU A 47 -1.26 -7.41 16.20
CA LEU A 47 -1.63 -7.44 14.78
C LEU A 47 -2.93 -8.17 14.44
N ASP A 48 -3.27 -9.24 15.14
CA ASP A 48 -4.45 -10.06 14.86
C ASP A 48 -5.70 -9.53 15.57
N ASP A 49 -5.50 -8.61 16.51
CA ASP A 49 -6.59 -7.97 17.23
C ASP A 49 -7.42 -7.09 16.30
N TRP A 50 -8.74 -7.26 16.37
CA TRP A 50 -9.71 -6.49 15.60
C TRP A 50 -9.67 -5.00 15.97
N ILE A 51 -9.13 -4.67 17.16
CA ILE A 51 -8.96 -3.30 17.68
C ILE A 51 -8.07 -2.44 16.75
N ILE A 52 -7.22 -3.03 15.91
CA ILE A 52 -6.39 -2.23 15.00
C ILE A 52 -7.22 -1.48 13.95
N PHE A 53 -8.31 -2.07 13.44
CA PHE A 53 -9.14 -1.43 12.42
C PHE A 53 -9.79 -0.13 12.89
N PRO A 54 -10.47 -0.05 14.06
CA PRO A 54 -10.99 1.21 14.56
C PRO A 54 -9.87 2.21 14.89
N VAL A 55 -8.69 1.77 15.34
CA VAL A 55 -7.53 2.66 15.55
C VAL A 55 -7.06 3.27 14.23
N ILE A 56 -6.96 2.49 13.15
CA ILE A 56 -6.64 3.00 11.81
C ILE A 56 -7.71 4.00 11.36
N ALA A 57 -9.00 3.65 11.48
CA ALA A 57 -10.09 4.52 11.06
C ALA A 57 -10.09 5.85 11.81
N LEU A 58 -9.94 5.82 13.13
CA LEU A 58 -9.85 7.02 13.97
C LEU A 58 -8.60 7.85 13.63
N GLY A 59 -7.46 7.17 13.44
CA GLY A 59 -6.21 7.81 13.03
C GLY A 59 -6.34 8.55 11.71
N VAL A 60 -6.94 7.90 10.69
CA VAL A 60 -7.25 8.51 9.40
C VAL A 60 -8.15 9.72 9.56
N LEU A 61 -9.25 9.62 10.32
CA LEU A 61 -10.17 10.75 10.52
C LEU A 61 -9.45 11.96 11.13
N ILE A 62 -8.68 11.77 12.21
CA ILE A 62 -7.94 12.85 12.87
C ILE A 62 -6.91 13.46 11.93
N THR A 63 -6.11 12.62 11.27
CA THR A 63 -5.02 13.06 10.38
C THR A 63 -5.47 13.58 9.03
N THR A 64 -6.74 13.37 8.66
CA THR A 64 -7.36 13.96 7.47
C THR A 64 -8.02 15.30 7.78
N VAL A 65 -8.81 15.36 8.85
CA VAL A 65 -9.57 16.57 9.21
C VAL A 65 -8.63 17.71 9.58
N PHE A 66 -7.62 17.46 10.41
CA PHE A 66 -6.71 18.49 10.91
C PHE A 66 -5.95 19.24 9.80
N PRO A 67 -5.26 18.58 8.84
CA PRO A 67 -4.56 19.29 7.77
C PRO A 67 -5.47 19.99 6.76
N VAL A 68 -6.70 19.50 6.55
CA VAL A 68 -7.68 20.16 5.68
C VAL A 68 -8.04 21.54 6.22
N PHE A 69 -8.20 21.69 7.54
CA PHE A 69 -8.42 23.00 8.15
C PHE A 69 -7.19 23.93 8.06
N LEU A 70 -5.98 23.37 8.08
CA LEU A 70 -4.75 24.15 7.93
C LEU A 70 -4.44 24.55 6.48
N GLN A 71 -5.09 23.93 5.49
CA GLN A 71 -4.81 24.09 4.05
C GLN A 71 -3.33 23.87 3.68
N GLN A 72 -2.62 23.04 4.45
CA GLN A 72 -1.19 22.75 4.23
C GLN A 72 -1.03 21.51 3.36
N GLN A 73 -0.63 21.71 2.10
CA GLN A 73 -0.59 20.68 1.06
C GLN A 73 0.28 19.45 1.39
N LEU A 74 1.40 19.65 2.08
CA LEU A 74 2.31 18.57 2.45
C LEU A 74 1.97 17.91 3.79
N CYS A 75 1.26 18.62 4.67
CA CYS A 75 0.91 18.10 5.98
C CYS A 75 -0.05 16.91 5.86
N LEU A 76 -1.02 17.01 4.95
CA LEU A 76 -2.04 16.00 4.73
C LEU A 76 -1.49 14.62 4.32
N PRO A 77 -0.65 14.48 3.26
CA PRO A 77 -0.12 13.19 2.90
C PRO A 77 0.89 12.63 3.92
N VAL A 78 1.66 13.50 4.59
CA VAL A 78 2.61 13.07 5.63
C VAL A 78 1.88 12.46 6.82
N LEU A 79 0.89 13.15 7.40
CA LEU A 79 0.19 12.64 8.57
C LEU A 79 -0.59 11.36 8.27
N ASN A 80 -1.30 11.30 7.14
CA ASN A 80 -2.03 10.09 6.73
C ASN A 80 -1.11 8.88 6.51
N THR A 81 0.09 9.10 5.97
CA THR A 81 1.10 8.05 5.81
C THR A 81 1.62 7.57 7.16
N LEU A 82 1.86 8.49 8.10
CA LEU A 82 2.36 8.16 9.44
C LEU A 82 1.38 7.28 10.25
N VAL A 83 0.08 7.33 9.97
CA VAL A 83 -0.91 6.45 10.63
C VAL A 83 -0.67 4.98 10.31
N ILE A 84 -0.46 4.66 9.03
CA ILE A 84 -0.38 3.25 8.57
C ILE A 84 1.05 2.72 8.52
N PHE A 85 2.05 3.59 8.30
CA PHE A 85 3.44 3.19 8.13
C PHE A 85 4.02 2.30 9.26
N PRO A 86 3.90 2.64 10.56
CA PRO A 86 4.49 1.82 11.62
C PRO A 86 3.86 0.43 11.67
N LEU A 87 2.54 0.34 11.50
CA LEU A 87 1.80 -0.92 11.45
C LEU A 87 2.18 -1.75 10.22
N PHE A 88 2.34 -1.09 9.07
CA PHE A 88 2.76 -1.71 7.82
C PHE A 88 4.16 -2.33 7.94
N VAL A 89 5.15 -1.57 8.42
CA VAL A 89 6.52 -2.08 8.60
C VAL A 89 6.56 -3.19 9.65
N TRP A 90 5.78 -3.07 10.74
CA TRP A 90 5.71 -4.11 11.76
C TRP A 90 5.12 -5.42 11.21
N ALA A 91 4.04 -5.34 10.42
CA ALA A 91 3.46 -6.49 9.73
C ALA A 91 4.41 -7.13 8.71
N LEU A 92 5.22 -6.33 8.00
CA LEU A 92 6.24 -6.86 7.09
C LEU A 92 7.40 -7.53 7.83
N ARG A 93 7.87 -6.95 8.93
CA ARG A 93 8.96 -7.52 9.75
C ARG A 93 8.61 -8.86 10.37
N THR A 94 7.34 -9.09 10.65
CA THR A 94 6.82 -10.37 11.18
C THR A 94 6.54 -11.40 10.07
N GLY A 95 6.84 -11.08 8.80
CA GLY A 95 6.57 -11.97 7.66
C GLY A 95 5.09 -12.05 7.25
N ARG A 96 4.22 -11.25 7.87
CA ARG A 96 2.76 -11.29 7.68
C ARG A 96 2.31 -10.36 6.55
N SER A 97 2.77 -10.64 5.33
CA SER A 97 2.46 -9.83 4.14
C SER A 97 0.96 -9.71 3.85
N ARG A 98 0.19 -10.78 4.10
CA ARG A 98 -1.29 -10.75 3.98
C ARG A 98 -1.91 -9.73 4.93
N ARG A 99 -1.42 -9.65 6.17
CA ARG A 99 -1.96 -8.72 7.17
C ARG A 99 -1.61 -7.28 6.81
N ALA A 100 -0.36 -7.02 6.42
CA ALA A 100 0.06 -5.72 5.87
C ALA A 100 -0.85 -5.27 4.72
N LEU A 101 -1.13 -6.16 3.77
CA LEU A 101 -2.04 -5.90 2.65
C LEU A 101 -3.46 -5.55 3.12
N THR A 102 -4.06 -6.36 3.99
CA THR A 102 -5.43 -6.10 4.48
C THR A 102 -5.55 -4.78 5.23
N MET A 103 -4.55 -4.44 6.06
CA MET A 103 -4.53 -3.20 6.83
C MET A 103 -4.35 -1.99 5.92
N THR A 104 -3.46 -2.07 4.93
CA THR A 104 -3.27 -0.99 3.95
C THR A 104 -4.49 -0.81 3.06
N LEU A 105 -5.17 -1.89 2.64
CA LEU A 105 -6.42 -1.79 1.89
C LEU A 105 -7.53 -1.11 2.71
N PHE A 106 -7.69 -1.52 3.98
CA PHE A 106 -8.66 -0.91 4.87
C PHE A 106 -8.35 0.58 5.13
N TRP A 107 -7.08 0.90 5.42
CA TRP A 107 -6.62 2.28 5.56
C TRP A 107 -6.93 3.12 4.31
N ALA A 108 -6.61 2.61 3.12
CA ALA A 108 -6.85 3.30 1.87
C ALA A 108 -8.35 3.56 1.63
N PHE A 109 -9.20 2.58 1.98
CA PHE A 109 -10.65 2.74 1.93
C PHE A 109 -11.15 3.82 2.88
N CYS A 110 -10.72 3.80 4.16
CA CYS A 110 -11.08 4.82 5.14
C CYS A 110 -10.63 6.22 4.71
N LEU A 111 -9.40 6.33 4.19
CA LEU A 111 -8.84 7.60 3.72
C LEU A 111 -9.64 8.14 2.53
N ALA A 112 -9.94 7.31 1.55
CA ALA A 112 -10.72 7.69 0.40
C ALA A 112 -12.14 8.16 0.80
N ALA A 113 -12.81 7.41 1.70
CA ALA A 113 -14.12 7.79 2.20
C ALA A 113 -14.09 9.12 2.97
N ALA A 114 -13.11 9.32 3.86
CA ALA A 114 -12.95 10.56 4.61
C ALA A 114 -12.72 11.76 3.67
N MET A 115 -11.83 11.61 2.70
CA MET A 115 -11.52 12.67 1.72
C MET A 115 -12.66 12.95 0.75
N LEU A 116 -13.45 11.94 0.38
CA LEU A 116 -14.67 12.12 -0.41
C LEU A 116 -15.70 12.94 0.37
N VAL A 117 -15.94 12.62 1.64
CA VAL A 117 -16.86 13.38 2.50
C VAL A 117 -16.37 14.81 2.72
N LEU A 118 -15.08 15.02 2.94
CA LEU A 118 -14.52 16.36 3.07
C LEU A 118 -14.59 17.14 1.76
N GLY A 119 -14.35 16.51 0.62
CA GLY A 119 -14.53 17.14 -0.69
C GLY A 119 -15.99 17.52 -0.96
N LEU A 120 -16.95 16.76 -0.42
CA LEU A 120 -18.38 17.05 -0.52
C LEU A 120 -18.80 18.22 0.37
N LEU A 121 -18.34 18.25 1.62
CA LEU A 121 -18.80 19.21 2.63
C LEU A 121 -17.97 20.51 2.65
N LEU A 122 -16.69 20.43 2.32
CA LEU A 122 -15.68 21.48 2.47
C LEU A 122 -14.80 21.57 1.21
N SER A 123 -15.44 21.62 0.03
CA SER A 123 -14.78 21.54 -1.28
C SER A 123 -13.60 22.53 -1.41
N GLU A 124 -13.77 23.78 -0.98
CA GLU A 124 -12.71 24.81 -1.05
C GLU A 124 -11.51 24.47 -0.16
N GLN A 125 -11.74 24.12 1.11
CA GLN A 125 -10.68 23.81 2.06
C GLN A 125 -9.97 22.51 1.65
N ALA A 126 -10.71 21.49 1.24
CA ALA A 126 -10.18 20.22 0.77
C ALA A 126 -9.34 20.40 -0.51
N THR A 127 -9.79 21.24 -1.44
CA THR A 127 -9.04 21.56 -2.66
C THR A 127 -7.73 22.30 -2.33
N GLY A 128 -7.76 23.25 -1.39
CA GLY A 128 -6.56 23.95 -0.93
C GLY A 128 -5.54 23.05 -0.24
N ALA A 129 -6.02 22.02 0.46
CA ALA A 129 -5.17 21.07 1.21
C ALA A 129 -4.58 19.94 0.36
N VAL A 130 -5.06 19.70 -0.87
CA VAL A 130 -4.58 18.62 -1.73
C VAL A 130 -3.73 19.17 -2.87
N GLN A 131 -2.45 18.80 -2.88
CA GLN A 131 -1.55 19.18 -3.97
C GLN A 131 -1.99 18.55 -5.31
N GLY A 132 -2.02 19.36 -6.37
CA GLY A 132 -2.26 18.88 -7.74
C GLY A 132 -3.72 18.60 -8.11
N VAL A 133 -4.67 18.76 -7.17
CA VAL A 133 -6.10 18.52 -7.43
C VAL A 133 -6.68 19.46 -8.48
N VAL A 134 -6.25 20.73 -8.52
CA VAL A 134 -6.72 21.72 -9.51
C VAL A 134 -6.28 21.33 -10.92
N GLU A 135 -5.01 20.96 -11.09
CA GLU A 135 -4.47 20.47 -12.35
C GLU A 135 -5.21 19.21 -12.80
N TYR A 136 -5.34 18.21 -11.90
CA TYR A 136 -6.08 16.98 -12.16
C TYR A 136 -7.53 17.26 -12.60
N ARG A 137 -8.23 18.12 -11.85
CA ARG A 137 -9.61 18.51 -12.15
C ARG A 137 -9.73 19.22 -13.50
N SER A 138 -8.79 20.09 -13.84
CA SER A 138 -8.77 20.78 -15.14
C SER A 138 -8.61 19.80 -16.30
N GLN A 139 -7.73 18.80 -16.16
CA GLN A 139 -7.54 17.76 -17.16
C GLN A 139 -8.77 16.84 -17.25
N PHE A 140 -9.39 16.53 -16.11
CA PHE A 140 -10.60 15.74 -16.04
C PHE A 140 -11.78 16.43 -16.75
N ILE A 141 -11.97 17.73 -16.52
CA ILE A 141 -12.99 18.55 -17.21
C ILE A 141 -12.70 18.66 -18.70
N ARG A 142 -11.44 18.90 -19.10
CA ARG A 142 -11.06 18.93 -20.53
C ARG A 142 -11.35 17.61 -21.23
N TRP A 143 -11.05 16.48 -20.59
CA TRP A 143 -11.38 15.16 -21.12
C TRP A 143 -12.89 14.96 -21.29
N MET A 144 -13.71 15.47 -20.35
CA MET A 144 -15.17 15.47 -20.50
C MET A 144 -15.64 16.40 -21.64
N ALA A 145 -15.01 17.56 -21.83
CA ALA A 145 -15.43 18.56 -22.82
C ALA A 145 -15.01 18.23 -24.26
N ASP A 146 -13.74 17.93 -24.50
CA ASP A 146 -13.15 18.00 -25.86
C ASP A 146 -13.48 16.83 -26.79
N ALA A 147 -14.20 15.82 -26.31
CA ALA A 147 -14.39 14.56 -27.03
C ALA A 147 -13.14 13.95 -27.65
N THR A 148 -12.00 14.27 -27.04
CA THR A 148 -10.71 13.77 -27.44
C THR A 148 -10.65 12.26 -27.23
N PRO A 149 -9.88 11.54 -28.07
CA PRO A 149 -9.75 10.09 -27.96
C PRO A 149 -9.34 9.68 -26.55
N VAL A 150 -9.68 8.44 -26.16
CA VAL A 150 -9.46 7.87 -24.81
C VAL A 150 -8.04 8.08 -24.27
N THR A 151 -7.05 8.24 -25.17
CA THR A 151 -5.65 8.58 -24.89
C THR A 151 -5.43 9.93 -24.21
N ALA A 152 -6.37 10.86 -24.34
CA ALA A 152 -6.34 12.16 -23.68
C ALA A 152 -6.96 12.15 -22.28
N ALA A 153 -7.50 11.01 -21.82
CA ALA A 153 -7.90 10.87 -20.43
C ALA A 153 -6.67 11.08 -19.53
N PRO A 154 -6.77 11.81 -18.40
CA PRO A 154 -5.63 12.15 -17.55
C PRO A 154 -4.78 10.93 -17.13
N ALA A 155 -5.42 9.76 -17.07
CA ALA A 155 -4.80 8.50 -16.69
C ALA A 155 -4.46 7.58 -17.89
N LEU A 156 -4.38 8.06 -19.14
CA LEU A 156 -4.03 7.21 -20.30
C LEU A 156 -2.75 7.63 -21.04
N ASP A 157 -2.05 8.64 -20.53
CA ASP A 157 -0.67 8.90 -20.94
C ASP A 157 0.22 7.77 -20.41
N GLY A 158 0.43 6.75 -21.25
CA GLY A 158 1.18 5.56 -20.90
C GLY A 158 2.63 5.87 -20.49
N PHE A 159 3.22 6.93 -21.04
CA PHE A 159 4.57 7.33 -20.69
C PHE A 159 4.62 7.94 -19.28
N ASN A 160 3.70 8.86 -18.98
CA ASN A 160 3.61 9.43 -17.63
C ASN A 160 3.23 8.38 -16.58
N GLN A 161 2.35 7.43 -16.89
CA GLN A 161 2.04 6.32 -15.99
C GLN A 161 3.24 5.41 -15.73
N LEU A 162 4.02 5.09 -16.75
CA LEU A 162 5.23 4.28 -16.57
C LEU A 162 6.23 5.02 -15.68
N LYS A 163 6.40 6.33 -15.88
CA LYS A 163 7.24 7.18 -15.04
C LYS A 163 6.74 7.21 -13.59
N GLU A 164 5.44 7.44 -13.36
CA GLU A 164 4.82 7.41 -12.03
C GLU A 164 5.02 6.06 -11.35
N LEU A 165 4.80 4.96 -12.08
CA LEU A 165 5.00 3.60 -11.58
C LEU A 165 6.46 3.34 -11.21
N LEU A 166 7.41 3.80 -12.01
CA LEU A 166 8.84 3.64 -11.74
C LEU A 166 9.26 4.47 -10.51
N ILE A 167 8.80 5.72 -10.43
CA ILE A 167 9.02 6.58 -9.25
C ILE A 167 8.43 5.91 -8.00
N PHE A 168 7.20 5.40 -8.09
CA PHE A 168 6.54 4.68 -7.01
C PHE A 168 7.32 3.44 -6.58
N ALA A 169 7.74 2.60 -7.53
CA ALA A 169 8.46 1.37 -7.25
C ALA A 169 9.80 1.65 -6.58
N VAL A 170 10.58 2.60 -7.10
CA VAL A 170 11.88 3.01 -6.54
C VAL A 170 11.69 3.62 -5.16
N ALA A 171 10.75 4.55 -5.01
CA ALA A 171 10.46 5.19 -3.72
C ALA A 171 10.06 4.16 -2.67
N THR A 172 9.21 3.19 -3.02
CA THR A 172 8.81 2.10 -2.13
C THR A 172 10.02 1.25 -1.72
N ALA A 173 10.80 0.78 -2.69
CA ALA A 173 11.91 -0.14 -2.45
C ALA A 173 13.01 0.50 -1.57
N VAL A 174 13.34 1.77 -1.80
CA VAL A 174 14.43 2.47 -1.10
C VAL A 174 14.03 2.94 0.31
N THR A 175 12.73 3.01 0.63
CA THR A 175 12.22 3.56 1.90
C THR A 175 11.40 2.56 2.72
N ALA A 176 11.50 1.26 2.43
CA ALA A 176 10.74 0.20 3.08
C ALA A 176 9.22 0.48 3.03
N GLY A 177 8.76 1.08 1.93
CA GLY A 177 7.37 1.40 1.67
C GLY A 177 6.92 2.81 2.05
N LEU A 178 7.68 3.60 2.81
CA LEU A 178 7.26 4.94 3.24
C LEU A 178 6.91 5.86 2.05
N GLY A 179 7.81 5.95 1.08
CA GLY A 179 7.62 6.76 -0.13
C GLY A 179 6.48 6.24 -1.02
N GLY A 180 6.29 4.93 -1.08
CA GLY A 180 5.15 4.32 -1.78
C GLY A 180 3.82 4.69 -1.12
N LEU A 181 3.72 4.55 0.20
CA LEU A 181 2.53 4.92 0.96
C LEU A 181 2.25 6.43 0.88
N PHE A 182 3.29 7.26 0.87
CA PHE A 182 3.15 8.71 0.66
C PHE A 182 2.55 9.04 -0.72
N LEU A 183 3.11 8.48 -1.80
CA LEU A 183 2.59 8.69 -3.15
C LEU A 183 1.17 8.11 -3.32
N LEU A 184 0.90 6.97 -2.69
CA LEU A 184 -0.43 6.36 -2.67
C LEU A 184 -1.44 7.27 -1.96
N THR A 185 -1.06 7.87 -0.83
CA THR A 185 -1.86 8.86 -0.10
C THR A 185 -2.19 10.06 -0.98
N MET A 186 -1.20 10.62 -1.68
CA MET A 186 -1.42 11.72 -2.61
C MET A 186 -2.43 11.34 -3.71
N ALA A 187 -2.27 10.16 -4.32
CA ALA A 187 -3.17 9.68 -5.36
C ALA A 187 -4.61 9.50 -4.86
N ILE A 188 -4.79 8.88 -3.68
CA ILE A 188 -6.11 8.70 -3.06
C ILE A 188 -6.76 10.06 -2.78
N ASN A 189 -6.00 11.00 -2.21
CA ASN A 189 -6.50 12.33 -1.85
C ASN A 189 -6.98 13.12 -3.07
N ILE A 190 -6.18 13.15 -4.14
CA ILE A 190 -6.53 13.85 -5.39
C ILE A 190 -7.84 13.29 -5.97
N VAL A 191 -7.92 11.96 -6.13
CA VAL A 191 -9.10 11.32 -6.74
C VAL A 191 -10.35 11.50 -5.87
N SER A 192 -10.22 11.36 -4.55
CA SER A 192 -11.35 11.42 -3.63
C SER A 192 -11.90 12.84 -3.45
N VAL A 193 -11.04 13.85 -3.37
CA VAL A 193 -11.49 15.26 -3.30
C VAL A 193 -12.09 15.72 -4.62
N ASN A 194 -11.49 15.34 -5.74
CA ASN A 194 -12.10 15.60 -7.04
C ASN A 194 -13.50 14.96 -7.13
N ALA A 195 -13.65 13.71 -6.71
CA ALA A 195 -14.94 13.04 -6.68
C ALA A 195 -15.96 13.76 -5.79
N GLY A 196 -15.58 14.11 -4.55
CA GLY A 196 -16.43 14.85 -3.61
C GLY A 196 -16.89 16.21 -4.14
N SER A 197 -15.96 16.99 -4.71
CA SER A 197 -16.26 18.31 -5.27
C SER A 197 -17.21 18.22 -6.48
N LEU A 198 -17.02 17.25 -7.38
CA LEU A 198 -17.93 17.02 -8.51
C LEU A 198 -19.35 16.66 -8.04
N ILE A 199 -19.48 15.87 -6.98
CA ILE A 199 -20.80 15.51 -6.43
C ILE A 199 -21.49 16.76 -5.85
N SER A 200 -20.73 17.65 -5.21
CA SER A 200 -21.27 18.88 -4.63
C SER A 200 -21.85 19.84 -5.66
N GLU A 201 -21.38 19.77 -6.91
CA GLU A 201 -21.81 20.62 -8.03
C GLU A 201 -22.83 19.93 -8.96
N ALA A 202 -23.15 18.67 -8.71
CA ALA A 202 -23.95 17.85 -9.62
C ALA A 202 -25.46 18.12 -9.54
N THR A 203 -26.13 18.14 -10.70
CA THR A 203 -27.59 18.12 -10.78
C THR A 203 -28.17 16.78 -10.32
N ARG A 204 -27.46 15.67 -10.57
CA ARG A 204 -27.86 14.31 -10.15
C ARG A 204 -26.78 13.68 -9.26
N PRO A 205 -26.76 14.00 -7.95
CA PRO A 205 -25.64 13.66 -7.06
C PRO A 205 -25.42 12.15 -6.91
N VAL A 206 -26.48 11.32 -6.96
CA VAL A 206 -26.36 9.87 -6.84
C VAL A 206 -25.68 9.24 -8.06
N GLN A 207 -26.02 9.72 -9.26
CA GLN A 207 -25.38 9.28 -10.50
C GLN A 207 -23.92 9.72 -10.51
N THR A 208 -23.67 11.01 -10.21
CA THR A 208 -22.31 11.54 -10.12
C THR A 208 -21.50 10.79 -9.08
N LEU A 209 -22.04 10.47 -7.90
CA LEU A 209 -21.34 9.67 -6.88
C LEU A 209 -20.82 8.34 -7.43
N LEU A 210 -21.64 7.62 -8.21
CA LEU A 210 -21.27 6.31 -8.75
C LEU A 210 -20.17 6.40 -9.83
N PHE A 211 -20.16 7.48 -10.61
CA PHE A 211 -19.23 7.65 -11.75
C PHE A 211 -18.07 8.60 -11.48
N SER A 212 -18.11 9.38 -10.39
CA SER A 212 -17.02 10.26 -9.94
C SER A 212 -15.80 9.49 -9.47
N TRP A 213 -15.98 8.22 -9.09
CA TRP A 213 -14.90 7.33 -8.71
C TRP A 213 -14.76 6.19 -9.72
N PRO A 214 -13.85 6.32 -10.70
CA PRO A 214 -13.72 5.29 -11.70
C PRO A 214 -13.20 3.97 -11.16
N VAL A 215 -13.83 2.87 -11.56
CA VAL A 215 -13.46 1.50 -11.15
C VAL A 215 -12.00 1.20 -11.51
N TRP A 216 -11.50 1.72 -12.64
CA TRP A 216 -10.09 1.53 -13.02
C TRP A 216 -9.11 2.18 -12.03
N ASN A 217 -9.46 3.31 -11.40
CA ASN A 217 -8.63 3.92 -10.37
C ASN A 217 -8.58 3.02 -9.12
N ILE A 218 -9.70 2.40 -8.74
CA ILE A 218 -9.75 1.46 -7.61
C ILE A 218 -8.82 0.27 -7.88
N VAL A 219 -8.94 -0.35 -9.06
CA VAL A 219 -8.10 -1.48 -9.46
C VAL A 219 -6.62 -1.08 -9.50
N ARG A 220 -6.30 0.10 -10.03
CA ARG A 220 -4.93 0.65 -10.05
C ARG A 220 -4.38 0.84 -8.63
N LEU A 221 -5.15 1.42 -7.71
CA LEU A 221 -4.75 1.62 -6.31
C LEU A 221 -4.47 0.27 -5.62
N VAL A 222 -5.31 -0.74 -5.83
CA VAL A 222 -5.08 -2.11 -5.32
C VAL A 222 -3.78 -2.68 -5.89
N GLY A 223 -3.51 -2.51 -7.19
CA GLY A 223 -2.25 -2.92 -7.81
C GLY A 223 -1.02 -2.24 -7.23
N LEU A 224 -1.11 -0.93 -6.95
CA LEU A 224 -0.06 -0.17 -6.28
C LEU A 224 0.16 -0.65 -4.84
N ILE A 225 -0.88 -0.97 -4.09
CA ILE A 225 -0.76 -1.51 -2.72
C ILE A 225 -0.07 -2.87 -2.74
N LEU A 226 -0.44 -3.77 -3.66
CA LEU A 226 0.23 -5.06 -3.84
C LEU A 226 1.72 -4.87 -4.12
N LEU A 227 2.06 -3.97 -5.06
CA LEU A 227 3.46 -3.64 -5.35
C LEU A 227 4.17 -3.03 -4.15
N ALA A 228 3.49 -2.17 -3.38
CA ALA A 228 4.06 -1.56 -2.18
C ALA A 228 4.45 -2.63 -1.15
N VAL A 229 3.53 -3.56 -0.85
CA VAL A 229 3.75 -4.67 0.08
C VAL A 229 4.92 -5.54 -0.39
N ALA A 230 4.96 -5.91 -1.68
CA ALA A 230 6.07 -6.69 -2.21
C ALA A 230 7.40 -5.94 -2.09
N LEU A 231 7.50 -4.75 -2.69
CA LEU A 231 8.77 -4.03 -2.85
C LEU A 231 9.32 -3.49 -1.53
N ALA A 232 8.48 -3.25 -0.52
CA ALA A 232 8.91 -2.78 0.79
C ALA A 232 9.58 -3.90 1.64
N GLU A 233 9.22 -5.16 1.40
CA GLU A 233 9.61 -6.28 2.25
C GLU A 233 11.13 -6.52 2.36
N PRO A 234 11.94 -6.45 1.27
CA PRO A 234 13.39 -6.69 1.36
C PRO A 234 14.09 -5.71 2.30
N LEU A 235 13.71 -4.43 2.27
CA LEU A 235 14.28 -3.41 3.14
C LEU A 235 13.73 -3.51 4.56
N ALA A 236 12.44 -3.83 4.72
CA ALA A 236 11.82 -3.96 6.03
C ALA A 236 12.41 -5.13 6.86
N THR A 237 12.74 -6.24 6.20
CA THR A 237 13.31 -7.47 6.80
C THR A 237 14.84 -7.51 6.82
N GLY A 238 15.51 -6.53 6.21
CA GLY A 238 16.98 -6.45 6.15
C GLY A 238 17.64 -7.44 5.18
N GLN A 239 16.87 -8.02 4.26
CA GLN A 239 17.32 -9.06 3.32
C GLN A 239 17.98 -8.50 2.05
N LEU A 240 18.86 -7.50 2.18
CA LEU A 240 19.49 -6.81 1.04
C LEU A 240 20.64 -7.59 0.37
N ARG A 241 21.01 -8.77 0.88
CA ARG A 241 22.09 -9.59 0.31
C ARG A 241 21.66 -10.16 -1.06
N PRO A 242 22.53 -10.22 -2.09
CA PRO A 242 22.17 -10.68 -3.44
C PRO A 242 21.47 -12.05 -3.47
N ASN A 243 21.99 -13.02 -2.70
CA ASN A 243 21.42 -14.37 -2.61
C ASN A 243 20.07 -14.39 -1.86
N ALA A 244 19.85 -13.46 -0.93
CA ALA A 244 18.57 -13.31 -0.25
C ALA A 244 17.54 -12.65 -1.17
N LEU A 245 17.94 -11.64 -1.93
CA LEU A 245 17.10 -10.90 -2.86
C LEU A 245 16.61 -11.79 -4.02
N ALA A 246 17.46 -12.68 -4.54
CA ALA A 246 17.08 -13.66 -5.55
C ALA A 246 16.04 -14.67 -5.05
N ARG A 247 16.16 -15.10 -3.78
CA ARG A 247 15.17 -15.99 -3.13
C ARG A 247 13.85 -15.25 -2.89
N TRP A 248 13.92 -14.05 -2.32
CA TRP A 248 12.77 -13.17 -2.13
C TRP A 248 11.99 -12.94 -3.43
N PHE A 249 12.69 -12.64 -4.53
CA PHE A 249 12.04 -12.42 -5.82
C PHE A 249 11.28 -13.66 -6.30
N ARG A 250 11.83 -14.86 -6.06
CA ARG A 250 11.18 -16.13 -6.41
C ARG A 250 9.93 -16.39 -5.58
N GLU A 251 9.99 -16.12 -4.27
CA GLU A 251 8.88 -16.31 -3.32
C GLU A 251 7.75 -15.29 -3.54
N ARG A 252 8.11 -14.04 -3.84
CA ARG A 252 7.16 -12.92 -4.02
C ARG A 252 6.77 -12.65 -5.46
N ARG A 253 7.29 -13.42 -6.43
CA ARG A 253 6.95 -13.30 -7.86
C ARG A 253 5.45 -13.27 -8.12
N ARG A 254 4.68 -14.11 -7.42
CA ARG A 254 3.21 -14.15 -7.57
C ARG A 254 2.56 -12.82 -7.17
N LEU A 255 3.01 -12.22 -6.06
CA LEU A 255 2.45 -10.97 -5.55
C LEU A 255 2.83 -9.78 -6.45
N LEU A 256 4.08 -9.74 -6.92
CA LEU A 256 4.51 -8.77 -7.94
C LEU A 256 3.70 -8.92 -9.23
N LEU A 257 3.49 -10.16 -9.70
CA LEU A 257 2.71 -10.44 -10.90
C LEU A 257 1.26 -9.97 -10.74
N TYR A 258 0.62 -10.24 -9.59
CA TYR A 258 -0.74 -9.77 -9.32
C TYR A 258 -0.81 -8.24 -9.26
N GLY A 259 0.19 -7.57 -8.67
CA GLY A 259 0.27 -6.11 -8.67
C GLY A 259 0.36 -5.55 -10.09
N VAL A 260 1.26 -6.08 -10.93
CA VAL A 260 1.40 -5.66 -12.34
C VAL A 260 0.15 -5.98 -13.14
N LEU A 261 -0.43 -7.17 -12.98
CA LEU A 261 -1.67 -7.57 -13.67
C LEU A 261 -2.83 -6.65 -13.29
N ALA A 262 -2.95 -6.26 -12.02
CA ALA A 262 -3.97 -5.31 -11.58
C ALA A 262 -3.77 -3.94 -12.23
N LEU A 263 -2.53 -3.44 -12.35
CA LEU A 263 -2.27 -2.19 -13.06
C LEU A 263 -2.66 -2.27 -14.55
N LEU A 264 -2.31 -3.37 -15.22
CA LEU A 264 -2.69 -3.61 -16.62
C LEU A 264 -4.22 -3.73 -16.78
N ALA A 265 -4.88 -4.43 -15.86
CA ALA A 265 -6.33 -4.53 -15.83
C ALA A 265 -7.00 -3.17 -15.59
N GLY A 266 -6.42 -2.33 -14.72
CA GLY A 266 -6.85 -0.94 -14.53
C GLY A 266 -6.76 -0.14 -15.82
N ALA A 267 -5.63 -0.18 -16.52
CA ALA A 267 -5.46 0.49 -17.81
C ALA A 267 -6.46 -0.03 -18.87
N LEU A 268 -6.68 -1.35 -18.94
CA LEU A 268 -7.64 -1.95 -19.86
C LEU A 268 -9.08 -1.53 -19.55
N LEU A 269 -9.47 -1.58 -18.28
CA LEU A 269 -10.78 -1.11 -17.82
C LEU A 269 -10.99 0.36 -18.16
N GLN A 270 -9.96 1.19 -18.03
CA GLN A 270 -10.03 2.59 -18.41
C GLN A 270 -10.28 2.75 -19.91
N ILE A 271 -9.61 1.96 -20.77
CA ILE A 271 -9.85 2.01 -22.22
C ILE A 271 -11.31 1.68 -22.53
N ILE A 272 -11.83 0.61 -21.93
CA ILE A 272 -13.17 0.08 -22.23
C ILE A 272 -14.29 0.96 -21.65
N LEU A 273 -14.13 1.43 -20.40
CA LEU A 273 -15.18 2.11 -19.64
C LEU A 273 -15.14 3.64 -19.75
N SER A 274 -14.07 4.23 -20.28
CA SER A 274 -13.90 5.69 -20.39
C SER A 274 -15.11 6.37 -21.03
N SER A 275 -15.60 5.87 -22.17
CA SER A 275 -16.73 6.44 -22.90
C SER A 275 -18.04 6.39 -22.10
N LEU A 276 -18.29 5.27 -21.42
CA LEU A 276 -19.44 5.09 -20.55
C LEU A 276 -19.42 6.09 -19.40
N TYR A 277 -18.29 6.17 -18.68
CA TYR A 277 -18.12 7.08 -17.55
C TYR A 277 -18.32 8.53 -17.96
N ARG A 278 -17.74 8.94 -19.10
CA ARG A 278 -17.92 10.28 -19.63
C ARG A 278 -19.40 10.60 -19.88
N SER A 279 -20.10 9.72 -20.59
CA SER A 279 -21.53 9.93 -20.90
C SER A 279 -22.40 10.06 -19.65
N MET A 280 -22.09 9.27 -18.61
CA MET A 280 -22.83 9.27 -17.36
C MET A 280 -22.50 10.49 -16.50
N LEU A 281 -21.25 10.94 -16.50
CA LEU A 281 -20.82 12.16 -15.80
C LEU A 281 -21.39 13.42 -16.46
N GLU A 282 -21.38 13.52 -17.79
CA GLU A 282 -22.00 14.64 -18.52
C GLU A 282 -23.49 14.76 -18.18
N SER A 283 -24.21 13.63 -18.16
CA SER A 283 -25.62 13.60 -17.74
C SER A 283 -25.81 13.92 -16.26
N GLY A 284 -24.88 13.49 -15.39
CA GLY A 284 -24.94 13.73 -13.95
C GLY A 284 -24.72 15.19 -13.57
N LEU A 285 -23.86 15.88 -14.33
CA LEU A 285 -23.51 17.30 -14.15
C LEU A 285 -24.47 18.26 -14.88
N GLY A 286 -25.43 17.75 -15.65
CA GLY A 286 -26.39 18.59 -16.39
C GLY A 286 -25.79 19.31 -17.60
N LEU A 287 -24.71 18.76 -18.18
CA LEU A 287 -24.06 19.30 -19.38
C LEU A 287 -24.73 18.83 -20.69
N ARG A 288 -25.73 17.94 -20.59
CA ARG A 288 -26.57 17.44 -21.70
C ARG A 288 -28.04 17.58 -21.38
#